data_AF-A0A656Z4C6-F1
#
_entry.id   AF-A0A656Z4C6-F1
#
_cell.length_a   1.000
_cell.length_b   1.000
_cell.length_c   1.000
_cell.angle_alpha   90.00
_cell.angle_beta   90.00
_cell.angle_gamma   90.00
#
_symmetry.space_group_name_H-M   'P 1'
#
loop_
_entity.id
_entity.type
_entity.pdbx_description
1 polymer ?
#
loop_
_entity_poly.entity_id
_entity_poly.type
_entity_poly.pdbx_seq_one_letter_code
_entity_poly.pdbx_strand_id
1 'polypeptide(L)'
;MFATPLYQKPLELGAHIVVYSTTKHIDGQGRCLGGIILSDQEWTEEVLQPYFRHTGPGMSPFNAWIMLKGLETLGVACVSRHSRLQPLPMRLRQRQV
;
A
#
# COMPACT_ATOMS: atom_id res chain seq x y z
N MET A 1 0.13 -2.91 -6.08
CA MET A 1 1.41 -2.20 -5.84
C MET A 1 2.38 -3.17 -5.18
N PHE A 2 3.51 -3.44 -5.83
CA PHE A 2 4.45 -4.52 -5.43
C PHE A 2 5.60 -4.02 -4.55
N ALA A 3 6.05 -2.78 -4.73
CA ALA A 3 6.93 -2.13 -3.79
C ALA A 3 6.09 -1.54 -2.65
N THR A 4 6.16 -2.17 -1.47
CA THR A 4 5.62 -1.59 -0.23
C THR A 4 6.25 -0.21 -0.01
N PRO A 5 5.55 0.78 0.57
CA PRO A 5 6.14 2.10 0.89
C PRO A 5 7.40 2.02 1.79
N LEU A 6 7.68 0.86 2.38
CA LEU A 6 8.92 0.56 3.10
C LEU A 6 10.16 0.42 2.21
N TYR A 7 10.01 -0.07 0.98
CA TYR A 7 11.12 -0.38 0.08
C TYR A 7 11.35 0.68 -1.00
N GLN A 8 10.33 1.45 -1.32
CA GLN A 8 10.43 2.52 -2.30
C GLN A 8 9.61 3.70 -1.83
N LYS A 9 10.17 4.89 -2.00
CA LYS A 9 9.53 6.16 -1.68
C LYS A 9 9.37 6.97 -2.97
N PRO A 10 8.32 6.72 -3.77
CA PRO A 10 8.22 7.32 -5.10
C PRO A 10 8.14 8.85 -5.08
N LEU A 11 7.61 9.44 -4.01
CA LEU A 11 7.62 10.90 -3.81
C LEU A 11 9.04 11.48 -3.78
N GLU A 12 9.98 10.79 -3.10
CA GLU A 12 11.40 11.20 -3.09
C GLU A 12 12.09 10.97 -4.45
N LEU A 13 11.49 10.15 -5.31
CA LEU A 13 11.99 9.87 -6.66
C LEU A 13 11.40 10.80 -7.73
N GLY A 14 10.65 11.84 -7.33
CA GLY A 14 10.04 12.82 -8.24
C GLY A 14 8.64 12.45 -8.76
N ALA A 15 7.99 11.44 -8.18
CA ALA A 15 6.57 11.20 -8.47
C ALA A 15 5.72 12.31 -7.85
N HIS A 16 4.84 12.91 -8.66
CA HIS A 16 3.92 13.95 -8.18
C HIS A 16 2.75 13.32 -7.41
N ILE A 17 2.18 12.22 -7.92
CA ILE A 17 1.06 11.50 -7.32
C ILE A 17 1.45 10.04 -7.12
N VAL A 18 1.16 9.50 -5.93
CA VAL A 18 1.40 8.09 -5.60
C VAL A 18 0.12 7.46 -5.06
N VAL A 19 -0.29 6.36 -5.66
CA VAL A 19 -1.51 5.64 -5.28
C VAL A 19 -1.17 4.25 -4.75
N TYR A 20 -1.56 3.99 -3.50
CA TYR A 20 -1.39 2.70 -2.83
C TYR A 20 -2.72 1.98 -2.67
N SER A 21 -2.72 0.67 -2.93
CA SER A 21 -3.82 -0.21 -2.51
C SER A 21 -3.54 -0.70 -1.09
N THR A 22 -4.38 -0.32 -0.14
CA THR A 22 -4.20 -0.69 1.26
C THR A 22 -4.56 -2.15 1.54
N THR A 23 -5.29 -2.79 0.63
CA THR A 23 -5.75 -4.18 0.71
C THR A 23 -4.62 -5.21 0.66
N LYS A 24 -3.42 -4.78 0.26
CA LYS A 24 -2.26 -5.63 0.05
C LYS A 24 -1.42 -5.71 1.30
N HIS A 25 -0.33 -4.95 1.37
CA HIS A 25 0.63 -5.05 2.47
C HIS A 25 0.12 -4.38 3.75
N ILE A 26 -0.70 -3.34 3.64
CA ILE A 26 -1.18 -2.54 4.78
C ILE A 26 -2.21 -3.33 5.60
N ASP A 27 -3.24 -3.89 4.98
CA ASP A 27 -4.14 -4.82 5.67
C ASP A 27 -3.46 -6.18 5.90
N GLY A 28 -2.76 -6.70 4.89
CA GLY A 28 -1.92 -7.89 5.00
C GLY A 28 -2.67 -9.23 5.16
N GLN A 29 -3.98 -9.17 5.43
CA GLN A 29 -4.82 -10.30 5.82
C GLN A 29 -6.10 -10.46 4.97
N GLY A 30 -6.40 -9.52 4.07
CA GLY A 30 -7.55 -9.59 3.18
C GLY A 30 -8.91 -9.29 3.84
N ARG A 31 -8.92 -8.51 4.93
CA ARG A 31 -10.14 -8.22 5.72
C ARG A 31 -10.92 -7.03 5.16
N CYS A 32 -10.21 -6.01 4.68
CA CYS A 32 -10.83 -4.74 4.28
C CYS A 32 -10.28 -4.24 2.94
N LEU A 33 -11.13 -3.55 2.18
CA LEU A 33 -10.76 -2.89 0.94
C LEU A 33 -10.49 -1.39 1.17
N GLY A 34 -9.52 -0.83 0.45
CA GLY A 34 -9.18 0.58 0.55
C GLY A 34 -8.01 1.00 -0.36
N GLY A 35 -7.86 2.31 -0.47
CA GLY A 35 -6.79 2.96 -1.21
C GLY A 35 -6.32 4.22 -0.49
N ILE A 36 -5.07 4.60 -0.74
CA ILE A 36 -4.46 5.85 -0.27
C ILE A 36 -3.88 6.55 -1.50
N ILE A 37 -4.11 7.86 -1.58
CA ILE A 37 -3.50 8.74 -2.57
C ILE A 37 -2.61 9.71 -1.79
N LEU A 38 -1.36 9.84 -2.21
CA LEU A 38 -0.39 10.79 -1.67
C LEU A 38 -0.01 11.75 -2.81
N SER A 39 -0.07 13.05 -2.53
CA SER A 39 0.38 14.13 -3.41
C SER A 39 0.82 15.30 -2.53
N ASP A 40 1.28 16.38 -3.16
CA ASP A 40 1.38 17.69 -2.55
C ASP A 40 0.01 18.21 -2.07
N GLN A 41 0.06 19.18 -1.14
CA GLN A 41 -1.14 19.72 -0.49
C GLN A 41 -2.02 20.51 -1.46
N GLU A 42 -1.42 21.32 -2.34
CA GLU A 42 -2.14 22.17 -3.30
C GLU A 42 -3.00 21.31 -4.24
N TRP A 43 -2.41 20.29 -4.86
CA TRP A 43 -3.13 19.35 -5.72
C TRP A 43 -4.21 18.58 -4.96
N THR A 44 -3.94 18.19 -3.70
CA THR A 44 -4.91 17.47 -2.88
C THR A 44 -6.14 18.34 -2.55
N GLU A 45 -5.95 19.63 -2.31
CA GLU A 45 -7.03 20.57 -1.97
C GLU A 45 -7.79 21.05 -3.20
N GLU A 46 -7.10 21.32 -4.30
CA GLU A 46 -7.71 21.87 -5.52
C GLU A 46 -8.35 20.80 -6.42
N VAL A 47 -7.77 19.59 -6.47
CA VAL A 47 -8.21 18.54 -7.40
C VAL A 47 -8.89 17.40 -6.65
N LEU A 48 -8.25 16.86 -5.61
CA LEU A 48 -8.75 15.65 -4.97
C LEU A 48 -9.98 15.91 -4.08
N GLN A 49 -9.96 16.97 -3.27
CA GLN A 49 -11.07 17.30 -2.37
C GLN A 49 -12.40 17.54 -3.10
N PRO A 50 -12.47 18.36 -4.18
CA PRO A 50 -13.71 18.56 -4.91
C PRO A 50 -14.23 17.25 -5.53
N TYR A 51 -13.32 16.44 -6.09
CA TYR A 51 -13.68 15.13 -6.61
C TYR A 51 -14.29 14.23 -5.53
N PHE A 52 -13.67 14.16 -4.35
CA PHE A 52 -14.17 13.38 -3.21
C PHE A 52 -15.54 13.84 -2.72
N ARG A 53 -15.78 15.16 -2.68
CA ARG A 53 -17.09 15.72 -2.29
C ARG A 53 -18.20 15.36 -3.28
N HIS A 54 -17.89 15.31 -4.58
CA HIS A 54 -18.88 15.03 -5.62
C HIS A 54 -19.14 13.53 -5.83
N THR A 55 -18.10 12.69 -5.72
CA THR A 55 -18.21 11.25 -6.02
C THR A 55 -18.40 10.38 -4.78
N GLY A 56 -18.12 10.92 -3.58
CA GLY A 56 -18.31 10.23 -2.31
C GLY A 56 -17.52 8.94 -2.06
N PRO A 57 -16.27 8.73 -2.55
CA PRO A 57 -15.46 7.56 -2.22
C PRO A 57 -14.90 7.63 -0.79
N GLY A 58 -15.80 7.75 0.20
CA GLY A 58 -15.46 7.80 1.62
C GLY A 58 -15.18 6.41 2.18
N MET A 59 -14.05 6.26 2.88
CA MET A 59 -13.73 5.03 3.60
C MET A 59 -14.53 4.94 4.90
N SER A 60 -15.10 3.76 5.19
CA SER A 60 -15.70 3.50 6.51
C SER A 60 -14.68 3.74 7.62
N PRO A 61 -15.04 4.42 8.73
CA PRO A 61 -14.13 4.66 9.84
C PRO A 61 -13.63 3.36 10.48
N PHE A 62 -14.43 2.28 10.43
CA PHE A 62 -14.01 0.96 10.89
C PHE A 62 -12.91 0.36 9.99
N ASN A 63 -13.06 0.48 8.67
CA ASN A 63 -12.04 0.05 7.72
C ASN A 63 -10.75 0.87 7.90
N ALA A 64 -10.88 2.19 8.11
CA ALA A 64 -9.73 3.05 8.37
C ALA A 64 -8.98 2.63 9.65
N TRP A 65 -9.71 2.27 10.71
CA TRP A 65 -9.11 1.75 11.95
C TRP A 65 -8.39 0.42 11.74
N ILE A 66 -8.97 -0.52 11.00
CA ILE A 66 -8.31 -1.79 10.67
C ILE A 66 -6.99 -1.54 9.92
N MET A 67 -7.01 -0.64 8.93
CA MET A 67 -5.82 -0.26 8.16
C MET A 67 -4.75 0.36 9.07
N LEU A 68 -5.15 1.23 10.00
CA LEU A 68 -4.25 1.83 10.99
C LEU A 68 -3.58 0.77 11.87
N LYS A 69 -4.34 -0.22 12.35
CA LYS A 69 -3.78 -1.34 13.14
C LYS A 69 -2.84 -2.23 12.31
N GLY A 70 -3.10 -2.37 11.01
CA GLY A 70 -2.22 -3.10 10.09
C GLY A 70 -0.82 -2.46 9.96
N LEU A 71 -0.76 -1.11 9.98
CA LEU A 71 0.50 -0.36 9.86
C LEU A 71 1.49 -0.66 10.98
N GLU A 72 1.03 -0.94 12.21
CA GLU A 72 1.89 -1.29 13.36
C GLU A 72 2.78 -2.50 13.07
N THR A 73 2.32 -3.44 12.24
CA THR A 73 3.02 -4.69 11.91
C THR A 73 3.61 -4.71 10.51
N LEU A 74 3.39 -3.65 9.72
CA LEU A 74 3.77 -3.59 8.31
C LEU A 74 5.27 -3.86 8.10
N GLY A 75 6.12 -3.27 8.94
CA GLY A 75 7.58 -3.44 8.89
C GLY A 75 8.00 -4.90 9.00
N VAL A 76 7.62 -5.55 10.10
CA VAL A 76 7.98 -6.94 10.40
C VAL A 76 7.37 -7.89 9.37
N ALA A 77 6.10 -7.69 8.98
CA ALA A 77 5.42 -8.53 8.01
C ALA A 77 6.07 -8.45 6.62
N CYS A 78 6.49 -7.25 6.20
CA CYS A 78 7.12 -7.04 4.90
C CYS A 78 8.52 -7.64 4.85
N VAL A 79 9.35 -7.44 5.88
CA VAL A 79 10.68 -8.05 6.00
C VAL A 79 10.59 -9.58 6.03
N SER A 80 9.68 -10.12 6.85
CA SER A 80 9.45 -11.57 6.96
C SER A 80 8.98 -12.19 5.64
N ARG A 81 8.17 -11.47 4.85
CA ARG A 81 7.70 -11.94 3.54
C ARG A 81 8.80 -11.83 2.47
N HIS A 82 9.62 -10.78 2.52
CA HIS A 82 10.78 -10.63 1.64
C HIS A 82 11.83 -11.74 1.88
N SER A 83 12.17 -12.04 3.14
CA SER A 83 13.13 -13.09 3.48
C SER A 83 12.65 -14.49 3.08
N ARG A 84 11.35 -14.77 3.11
CA ARG A 84 10.76 -16.01 2.59
C ARG A 84 10.81 -16.12 1.07
N LEU A 85 10.73 -15.01 0.35
CA LEU A 85 10.76 -14.99 -1.11
C LEU A 85 12.16 -15.12 -1.69
N GLN A 86 13.21 -14.62 -1.03
CA GLN A 86 14.60 -14.76 -1.47
C GLN A 86 15.08 -16.20 -1.75
N PRO A 87 14.73 -17.23 -0.94
CA PRO A 87 15.10 -18.61 -1.24
C PRO A 87 14.17 -19.31 -2.24
N LEU A 88 13.01 -18.74 -2.59
CA LEU A 88 12.02 -19.36 -3.47
C LEU A 88 12.43 -19.46 -4.96
N PRO A 89 13.08 -18.45 -5.59
CA PRO A 89 13.50 -18.58 -6.98
C PRO A 89 14.56 -19.67 -7.17
N MET A 90 15.35 -20.02 -6.14
CA MET A 90 16.30 -21.13 -6.21
C MET A 90 15.63 -22.51 -6.17
N ARG A 91 14.52 -22.66 -5.43
CA ARG A 91 13.81 -23.95 -5.31
C ARG A 91 12.96 -24.30 -6.53
N LEU A 92 12.39 -23.29 -7.19
CA LEU A 92 11.59 -23.52 -8.40
C LEU A 92 12.47 -23.89 -9.62
N ARG A 93 13.75 -23.50 -9.60
CA ARG A 93 14.73 -23.87 -10.65
C ARG A 93 15.21 -25.32 -10.57
N GLN A 94 15.14 -25.95 -9.39
CA GLN A 94 15.58 -27.35 -9.17
C GLN A 94 14.47 -28.40 -9.39
N ARG A 95 13.24 -27.99 -9.66
CA ARG A 95 12.09 -28.89 -9.92
C ARG A 95 11.72 -29.04 -11.40
N GLN A 96 12.42 -28.32 -12.30
CA GLN A 96 12.22 -28.40 -13.75
C GLN A 96 13.38 -29.10 -14.48
N VAL A 97 14.19 -29.87 -13.77
CA VAL A 97 15.23 -30.75 -14.33
C VAL A 97 14.95 -32.17 -13.90
#